data_AF-A0A1Z8V1T2-F1
#
_entry.id   AF-A0A1Z8V1T2-F1
#
_cell.length_a   1.000
_cell.length_b   1.000
_cell.length_c   1.000
_cell.angle_alpha   90.00
_cell.angle_beta   90.00
_cell.angle_gamma   90.00
#
_symmetry.space_group_name_H-M   'P 1'
#
loop_
_entity.id
_entity.type
_entity.pdbx_description
1 polymer ?
#
loop_
_entity_poly.entity_id
_entity_poly.type
_entity_poly.pdbx_seq_one_letter_code
_entity_poly.pdbx_strand_id
1 'polypeptide(L)'
;MQIITKSNKIIFRGNLKMIFKIMNNIFLLSFLIFLSSCEDLFLRFEYQTIDCKKNSFNLDKISIRDDAVGSFADVQFKDVYYKIKIYKNDEKVISLRNGDLDIEIDILKKSEEVRVSFKNTIKKLTCAKKTFKM
;
A
#
# COMPACT_ATOMS: atom_id res chain seq x y z
N MET A 1 67.05 10.80 -18.63
CA MET A 1 68.06 10.76 -19.70
C MET A 1 68.92 9.53 -19.51
N GLN A 2 68.55 8.44 -20.16
CA GLN A 2 69.45 7.43 -20.72
C GLN A 2 68.71 6.90 -21.95
N ILE A 3 69.31 7.12 -23.12
CA ILE A 3 68.77 6.75 -24.42
C ILE A 3 69.71 5.69 -24.97
N ILE A 4 69.19 4.50 -25.26
CA ILE A 4 69.79 3.61 -26.26
C ILE A 4 68.73 3.35 -27.31
N THR A 5 69.06 3.77 -28.52
CA THR A 5 68.28 3.77 -29.74
C THR A 5 68.28 2.38 -30.39
N LYS A 6 67.11 1.76 -30.51
CA LYS A 6 66.73 0.97 -31.69
C LYS A 6 65.23 0.73 -31.67
N SER A 7 64.57 1.24 -32.70
CA SER A 7 63.29 0.77 -33.26
C SER A 7 62.37 0.04 -32.26
N ASN A 8 61.58 0.78 -31.48
CA ASN A 8 60.51 0.16 -30.71
C ASN A 8 59.32 1.11 -30.62
N LYS A 9 58.49 1.01 -31.66
CA LYS A 9 57.08 1.38 -31.61
C LYS A 9 56.49 0.63 -30.41
N ILE A 10 56.25 1.33 -29.30
CA ILE A 10 55.61 0.73 -28.13
C ILE A 10 54.15 0.50 -28.52
N ILE A 11 53.90 -0.68 -29.08
CA ILE A 11 52.59 -1.18 -29.44
C ILE A 11 51.93 -1.63 -28.14
N PHE A 12 51.25 -0.72 -27.44
CA PHE A 12 50.24 -1.09 -26.45
C PHE A 12 48.93 -1.47 -27.18
N ARG A 13 48.92 -2.61 -27.89
CA ARG A 13 47.71 -3.15 -28.57
C ARG A 13 47.17 -4.46 -27.97
N GLY A 14 47.76 -4.95 -26.88
CA GLY A 14 47.35 -6.23 -26.27
C GLY A 14 46.20 -6.14 -25.25
N ASN A 15 46.10 -5.05 -24.49
CA ASN A 15 45.27 -5.06 -23.26
C ASN A 15 43.97 -4.24 -23.32
N LEU A 16 43.76 -3.39 -24.32
CA LEU A 16 42.58 -2.51 -24.35
C LEU A 16 41.26 -3.29 -24.52
N LYS A 17 41.24 -4.33 -25.36
CA LYS A 17 40.06 -5.21 -25.54
C LYS A 17 39.75 -6.02 -24.28
N MET A 18 40.77 -6.42 -23.53
CA MET A 18 40.61 -7.17 -22.28
C MET A 18 40.01 -6.28 -21.19
N ILE A 19 40.51 -5.04 -21.05
CA ILE A 19 39.97 -4.02 -20.13
C ILE A 19 38.52 -3.67 -20.48
N PHE A 20 38.19 -3.50 -21.77
CA PHE A 20 36.82 -3.21 -22.21
C PHE A 20 35.85 -4.36 -21.89
N LYS A 21 36.30 -5.62 -22.04
CA LYS A 21 35.52 -6.81 -21.69
C LYS A 21 35.30 -6.93 -20.17
N ILE A 22 36.31 -6.57 -19.38
CA ILE A 22 36.23 -6.54 -17.90
C ILE A 22 35.27 -5.44 -17.44
N MET A 23 35.37 -4.23 -17.99
CA MET A 23 34.44 -3.13 -17.68
C MET A 23 32.99 -3.48 -18.04
N ASN A 24 32.76 -4.14 -19.19
CA ASN A 24 31.43 -4.59 -19.59
C ASN A 24 30.86 -5.66 -18.65
N ASN A 25 31.68 -6.61 -18.21
CA ASN A 25 31.26 -7.63 -17.24
C ASN A 25 30.96 -7.04 -15.85
N ILE A 26 31.73 -6.04 -15.41
CA ILE A 26 31.47 -5.34 -14.13
C ILE A 26 30.17 -4.53 -14.22
N PHE A 27 29.93 -3.85 -15.33
CA PHE A 27 28.69 -3.12 -15.57
C PHE A 27 27.47 -4.05 -15.56
N LEU A 28 27.59 -5.22 -16.20
CA LEU A 28 26.54 -6.23 -16.25
C LEU A 28 26.27 -6.82 -14.85
N LEU A 29 27.31 -7.04 -14.04
CA LEU A 29 27.19 -7.51 -12.66
C LEU A 29 26.53 -6.45 -11.75
N SER A 30 26.88 -5.18 -11.92
CA SER A 30 26.25 -4.08 -11.18
C SER A 30 24.78 -3.91 -11.57
N PHE A 31 24.43 -4.06 -12.85
CA PHE A 31 23.05 -4.01 -13.33
C PHE A 31 22.18 -5.12 -12.74
N LEU A 32 22.75 -6.32 -12.55
CA LEU A 32 22.04 -7.44 -11.90
C LEU A 32 21.70 -7.16 -10.43
N ILE A 33 22.55 -6.43 -9.70
CA ILE A 33 22.30 -6.04 -8.30
C ILE A 33 21.17 -5.00 -8.20
N PHE A 34 21.02 -4.12 -9.20
CA PHE A 34 19.92 -3.16 -9.24
C PHE A 34 18.56 -3.84 -9.52
N LEU A 35 18.54 -4.95 -10.25
CA LEU A 35 17.30 -5.70 -10.52
C LEU A 35 16.77 -6.47 -9.31
N SER A 36 17.62 -6.80 -8.32
CA SER A 36 17.18 -7.47 -7.08
C SER A 36 16.62 -6.51 -6.01
N SER A 37 16.72 -5.18 -6.20
CA SER A 37 16.33 -4.19 -5.18
C SER A 37 14.86 -3.72 -5.26
N CYS A 38 13.93 -4.55 -5.76
CA CYS A 38 12.50 -4.23 -5.90
C CYS A 38 11.58 -5.04 -4.97
N GLU A 39 12.05 -5.45 -3.78
CA GLU A 39 11.27 -6.32 -2.90
C GLU A 39 10.20 -5.59 -2.03
N ASP A 40 10.19 -4.25 -1.95
CA ASP A 40 9.39 -3.54 -0.92
C ASP A 40 8.25 -2.62 -1.43
N LEU A 41 7.64 -2.91 -2.58
CA LEU A 41 6.48 -2.11 -3.06
C LEU A 41 5.10 -2.60 -2.59
N PHE A 42 5.01 -3.79 -1.97
CA PHE A 42 3.72 -4.42 -1.65
C PHE A 42 3.22 -4.14 -0.23
N LEU A 43 4.10 -3.82 0.73
CA LEU A 43 3.76 -3.57 2.14
C LEU A 43 2.81 -2.39 2.41
N ARG A 44 2.44 -1.60 1.38
CA ARG A 44 1.65 -0.38 1.54
C ARG A 44 0.13 -0.60 1.50
N PHE A 45 -0.34 -1.76 1.04
CA PHE A 45 -1.77 -2.01 0.87
C PHE A 45 -2.33 -2.86 2.03
N GLU A 46 -2.69 -2.21 3.13
CA GLU A 46 -3.49 -2.85 4.18
C GLU A 46 -4.97 -2.78 3.79
N TYR A 47 -5.56 -3.94 3.47
CA TYR A 47 -6.98 -4.03 3.14
C TYR A 47 -7.76 -4.52 4.35
N GLN A 48 -8.64 -3.67 4.88
CA GLN A 48 -9.50 -4.02 6.00
C GLN A 48 -10.93 -4.25 5.51
N THR A 49 -11.47 -5.42 5.83
CA THR A 49 -12.89 -5.77 5.62
C THR A 49 -13.56 -6.04 6.95
N ILE A 50 -14.77 -5.53 7.10
CA ILE A 50 -15.57 -5.63 8.31
C ILE A 50 -16.92 -6.20 7.88
N ASP A 51 -17.19 -7.44 8.26
CA ASP A 51 -18.41 -8.16 7.92
C ASP A 51 -19.36 -8.13 9.13
N CYS A 52 -20.52 -7.51 8.98
CA CYS A 52 -21.50 -7.38 10.06
C CYS A 52 -22.54 -8.52 10.00
N LYS A 53 -22.99 -8.99 11.16
CA LYS A 53 -24.14 -9.90 11.23
C LYS A 53 -25.41 -9.14 10.81
N LYS A 54 -26.44 -9.88 10.38
CA LYS A 54 -27.76 -9.33 10.04
C LYS A 54 -28.25 -8.42 11.16
N ASN A 55 -28.55 -7.17 10.81
CA ASN A 55 -28.93 -6.13 11.75
C ASN A 55 -30.05 -5.26 11.20
N SER A 56 -30.63 -4.42 12.05
CA SER A 56 -31.77 -3.57 11.67
C SER A 56 -31.45 -2.48 10.66
N PHE A 57 -30.18 -2.13 10.48
CA PHE A 57 -29.74 -1.16 9.48
C PHE A 57 -29.41 -1.83 8.14
N ASN A 58 -29.41 -3.16 8.08
CA ASN A 58 -28.95 -3.94 6.94
C ASN A 58 -27.54 -3.56 6.48
N LEU A 59 -26.69 -3.12 7.40
CA LEU A 59 -25.28 -2.93 7.13
C LEU A 59 -24.63 -4.31 7.05
N ASP A 60 -24.14 -4.70 5.88
CA ASP A 60 -23.58 -6.03 5.67
C ASP A 60 -22.06 -6.01 5.69
N LYS A 61 -21.45 -5.02 5.04
CA LYS A 61 -19.99 -4.97 4.87
C LYS A 61 -19.44 -3.56 4.83
N ILE A 62 -18.27 -3.36 5.40
CA ILE A 62 -17.44 -2.16 5.21
C ILE A 62 -16.08 -2.60 4.70
N SER A 63 -15.60 -1.97 3.63
CA SER A 63 -14.27 -2.25 3.05
C SER A 63 -13.45 -0.96 3.00
N ILE A 64 -12.27 -0.99 3.63
CA ILE A 64 -11.34 0.12 3.74
C ILE A 64 -10.02 -0.31 3.09
N ARG A 65 -9.61 0.41 2.04
CA ARG A 65 -8.33 0.19 1.33
C ARG A 65 -7.25 1.19 1.76
N ASP A 66 -7.68 2.37 2.18
CA ASP A 66 -6.85 3.46 2.65
C ASP A 66 -7.60 4.11 3.81
N ASP A 67 -6.98 4.11 4.99
CA ASP A 67 -7.58 4.64 6.22
C ASP A 67 -7.26 6.12 6.45
N ALA A 68 -6.57 6.77 5.51
CA ALA A 68 -6.28 8.20 5.60
C ALA A 68 -7.56 9.05 5.69
N VAL A 69 -7.51 10.10 6.51
CA VAL A 69 -8.59 11.08 6.59
C VAL A 69 -8.73 11.77 5.23
N GLY A 70 -9.95 11.79 4.71
CA GLY A 70 -10.23 12.30 3.37
C GLY A 70 -10.47 11.20 2.33
N SER A 71 -9.96 9.99 2.56
CA SER A 71 -10.18 8.82 1.71
C SER A 71 -11.59 8.25 1.88
N PHE A 72 -11.94 7.24 1.08
CA PHE A 72 -13.28 6.65 1.04
C PHE A 72 -13.26 5.17 1.43
N ALA A 73 -14.28 4.78 2.18
CA ALA A 73 -14.63 3.40 2.45
C ALA A 73 -15.84 2.98 1.60
N ASP A 74 -15.83 1.75 1.10
CA ASP A 74 -16.99 1.14 0.45
C ASP A 74 -17.88 0.50 1.52
N VAL A 75 -19.10 1.02 1.68
CA VAL A 75 -20.07 0.58 2.69
C VAL A 75 -21.27 -0.06 2.00
N GLN A 76 -21.53 -1.32 2.31
CA GLN A 76 -22.61 -2.11 1.74
C GLN A 76 -23.80 -2.15 2.68
N PHE A 77 -24.94 -1.65 2.21
CA PHE A 77 -26.24 -1.86 2.83
C PHE A 77 -27.10 -2.74 1.91
N LYS A 78 -27.42 -3.98 2.32
CA LYS A 78 -28.03 -4.99 1.45
C LYS A 78 -27.24 -5.16 0.14
N ASP A 79 -27.87 -4.90 -0.98
CA ASP A 79 -27.31 -5.05 -2.32
C ASP A 79 -26.74 -3.73 -2.89
N VAL A 80 -26.68 -2.67 -2.07
CA VAL A 80 -26.25 -1.33 -2.50
C VAL A 80 -24.94 -0.93 -1.81
N TYR A 81 -23.99 -0.45 -2.61
CA TYR A 81 -22.72 0.09 -2.14
C TYR A 81 -22.72 1.61 -2.15
N TYR A 82 -22.27 2.20 -1.05
CA TYR A 82 -22.08 3.64 -0.87
C TYR A 82 -20.61 3.92 -0.59
N LYS A 83 -20.05 4.91 -1.27
CA LYS A 83 -18.73 5.45 -0.91
C LYS A 83 -18.90 6.48 0.19
N ILE A 84 -18.38 6.19 1.37
CA ILE A 84 -18.49 7.07 2.54
C ILE A 84 -17.09 7.58 2.90
N LYS A 85 -16.98 8.89 3.09
CA LYS A 85 -15.71 9.55 3.39
C LYS A 85 -15.27 9.26 4.83
N ILE A 86 -13.99 8.96 4.99
CA ILE A 86 -13.34 8.91 6.30
C ILE A 86 -13.12 10.35 6.75
N TYR A 87 -13.88 10.78 7.76
CA TYR A 87 -13.75 12.14 8.27
C TYR A 87 -12.78 12.22 9.46
N LYS A 88 -12.53 11.07 10.11
CA LYS A 88 -11.65 10.99 11.28
C LYS A 88 -11.04 9.60 11.40
N ASN A 89 -9.76 9.55 11.73
CA ASN A 89 -9.03 8.32 12.01
C ASN A 89 -8.06 8.55 13.18
N ASP A 90 -8.41 8.03 14.36
CA ASP A 90 -7.59 8.09 15.57
C ASP A 90 -7.06 6.69 15.95
N GLU A 91 -6.26 6.59 17.00
CA GLU A 91 -5.79 5.30 17.55
C GLU A 91 -6.92 4.34 17.95
N LYS A 92 -8.10 4.88 18.29
CA LYS A 92 -9.22 4.09 18.84
C LYS A 92 -10.32 3.84 17.82
N VAL A 93 -10.56 4.78 16.91
CA VAL A 93 -11.76 4.78 16.07
C VAL A 93 -11.46 5.30 14.67
N ILE A 94 -12.07 4.67 13.67
CA ILE A 94 -12.21 5.21 12.32
C ILE A 94 -13.66 5.63 12.18
N SER A 95 -13.91 6.89 11.83
CA SER A 95 -15.25 7.42 11.68
C SER A 95 -15.52 7.83 10.24
N LEU A 96 -16.60 7.27 9.70
CA LEU A 96 -17.10 7.50 8.35
C LEU A 96 -18.32 8.40 8.43
N ARG A 97 -18.43 9.39 7.55
CA ARG A 97 -19.60 10.28 7.51
C ARG A 97 -20.02 10.58 6.09
N ASN A 98 -21.32 10.50 5.84
CA ASN A 98 -21.96 11.03 4.65
C ASN A 98 -23.02 12.05 5.09
N GLY A 99 -22.76 13.33 4.83
CA GLY A 99 -23.66 14.42 5.20
C GLY A 99 -24.95 14.46 4.38
N ASP A 100 -24.95 13.93 3.15
CA ASP A 100 -26.14 13.94 2.29
C ASP A 100 -27.16 12.87 2.72
N LEU A 101 -26.68 11.80 3.37
CA LEU A 101 -27.49 10.65 3.78
C LEU A 101 -27.74 10.60 5.30
N ASP A 102 -27.24 11.58 6.06
CA ASP A 102 -27.27 11.60 7.54
C ASP A 102 -26.76 10.28 8.17
N ILE A 103 -25.68 9.74 7.61
CA ILE A 103 -25.05 8.49 8.07
C ILE A 103 -23.71 8.79 8.71
N GLU A 104 -23.52 8.26 9.91
CA GLU A 104 -22.23 8.23 10.58
C GLU A 104 -21.94 6.82 11.08
N ILE A 105 -20.73 6.33 10.84
CA ILE A 105 -20.29 4.99 11.19
C ILE A 105 -18.97 5.08 11.93
N ASP A 106 -18.96 4.69 13.21
CA ASP A 106 -17.75 4.61 14.02
C ASP A 106 -17.30 3.16 14.15
N ILE A 107 -16.07 2.89 13.73
CA ILE A 107 -15.44 1.58 13.76
C ILE A 107 -14.39 1.59 14.87
N LEU A 108 -14.65 0.86 15.97
CA LEU A 108 -13.73 0.80 17.11
C LEU A 108 -12.57 -0.14 16.83
N LYS A 109 -11.36 0.35 16.53
CA LYS A 109 -10.23 -0.46 16.03
C LYS A 109 -9.92 -1.72 16.86
N LYS A 110 -9.98 -1.61 18.20
CA LYS A 110 -9.61 -2.69 19.13
C LYS A 110 -10.75 -3.68 19.46
N SER A 111 -11.97 -3.44 19.00
CA SER A 111 -13.11 -4.32 19.26
C SER A 111 -13.83 -4.70 17.97
N GLU A 112 -14.75 -5.65 18.04
CA GLU A 112 -15.67 -6.01 16.95
C GLU A 112 -16.90 -5.09 16.90
N GLU A 113 -16.90 -3.98 17.64
CA GLU A 113 -18.04 -3.07 17.70
C GLU A 113 -17.96 -2.02 16.58
N VAL A 114 -19.06 -1.87 15.85
CA VAL A 114 -19.31 -0.78 14.91
C VAL A 114 -20.56 -0.03 15.40
N ARG A 115 -20.47 1.29 15.55
CA ARG A 115 -21.62 2.13 15.88
C ARG A 115 -22.13 2.78 14.61
N VAL A 116 -23.41 2.64 14.35
CA VAL A 116 -24.06 3.27 13.21
C VAL A 116 -25.07 4.27 13.75
N SER A 117 -24.92 5.52 13.32
CA SER A 117 -25.90 6.57 13.49
C SER A 117 -26.57 6.82 12.14
N PHE A 118 -27.89 6.69 12.11
CA PHE A 118 -28.71 6.97 10.93
C PHE A 118 -29.93 7.78 11.37
N LYS A 119 -30.11 8.99 10.83
CA LYS A 119 -31.24 9.88 11.19
C LYS A 119 -31.45 9.99 12.72
N ASN A 120 -30.37 10.28 13.46
CA ASN A 120 -30.34 10.37 14.93
C ASN A 120 -30.64 9.07 15.71
N THR A 121 -30.78 7.92 15.05
CA THR A 121 -30.85 6.63 15.72
C THR A 121 -29.47 5.99 15.76
N ILE A 122 -28.94 5.76 16.96
CA ILE A 122 -27.64 5.11 17.17
C ILE A 122 -27.85 3.66 17.56
N LYS A 123 -27.20 2.73 16.85
CA LYS A 123 -27.08 1.33 17.31
C LYS A 123 -25.66 0.83 17.26
N LYS A 124 -25.38 -0.10 18.18
CA LYS A 124 -24.15 -0.87 18.22
C LYS A 124 -24.35 -2.18 17.48
N LEU A 125 -23.43 -2.48 16.59
CA LEU A 125 -23.39 -3.69 15.77
C LEU A 125 -22.13 -4.46 16.13
N THR A 126 -22.25 -5.79 16.14
CA THR A 126 -21.10 -6.69 16.27
C THR A 126 -20.72 -7.17 14.87
N CYS A 127 -19.49 -6.86 14.47
CA CYS A 127 -18.97 -7.13 13.13
C CYS A 127 -17.58 -7.75 13.22
N ALA A 128 -17.38 -8.83 12.45
CA ALA A 128 -16.11 -9.52 12.37
C ALA A 128 -15.14 -8.72 11.49
N LYS A 129 -13.90 -8.56 11.97
CA LYS A 129 -12.86 -7.81 11.27
C LYS A 129 -11.83 -8.73 10.66
N LYS A 130 -11.49 -8.49 9.40
CA LYS A 130 -10.46 -9.22 8.67
C LYS A 130 -9.54 -8.21 8.02
N THR A 131 -8.26 -8.30 8.34
CA THR A 131 -7.21 -7.50 7.73
C THR A 131 -6.39 -8.39 6.83
N PHE A 132 -6.22 -7.99 5.58
CA PHE A 132 -5.35 -8.62 4.62
C PHE A 132 -4.17 -7.68 4.35
N LYS A 133 -2.96 -8.20 4.54
CA LYS A 133 -1.71 -7.56 4.15
C LYS A 133 -1.12 -8.41 3.04
N MET A 134 -0.83 -7.80 1.90
CA MET A 134 -0.17 -8.43 0.76
C MET A 134 1.24 -7.89 0.60
#